data_AF-A0A2D6EUK7-F1
#
_entry.id   AF-A0A2D6EUK7-F1
#
_cell.length_a   1.000
_cell.length_b   1.000
_cell.length_c   1.000
_cell.angle_alpha   90.00
_cell.angle_beta   90.00
_cell.angle_gamma   90.00
#
_symmetry.space_group_name_H-M   'P 1'
#
loop_
_entity.id
_entity.type
_entity.pdbx_description
1 polymer ?
#
loop_
_entity_poly.entity_id
_entity_poly.type
_entity_poly.pdbx_seq_one_letter_code
_entity_poly.pdbx_strand_id
1 'polypeptide(L)'
;MKKPKLVIIIMVLATVVLGAMISMVKVDTDPENMLSEDEAVRIFHKQTKREFTLYDMVVLGVVNETDPDGVFNPATLKRVQELTEFAKKMIDPKAPEERVVRRDVIAPAMLIPLSRPARDRYALNG
;
A
#
# COMPACT_ATOMS: atom_id res chain seq x y z
N MET A 1 19.60 -61.25 -7.01
CA MET A 1 18.31 -61.13 -6.28
C MET A 1 17.68 -59.78 -6.62
N LYS A 2 16.60 -59.75 -7.42
CA LYS A 2 15.89 -58.49 -7.73
C LYS A 2 15.15 -58.06 -6.47
N LYS A 3 15.45 -56.89 -5.90
CA LYS A 3 14.73 -56.31 -4.74
C LYS A 3 13.81 -55.15 -5.18
N PRO A 4 12.76 -55.41 -5.98
CA PRO A 4 11.92 -54.35 -6.57
C PRO A 4 11.19 -53.54 -5.51
N LYS A 5 10.80 -54.16 -4.38
CA LYS A 5 10.16 -53.46 -3.26
C LYS A 5 11.04 -52.36 -2.66
N LEU A 6 12.35 -52.59 -2.61
CA LEU A 6 13.31 -51.60 -2.08
C LEU A 6 13.42 -50.38 -3.00
N VAL A 7 13.46 -50.61 -4.32
CA VAL A 7 13.54 -49.54 -5.33
C VAL A 7 12.28 -48.67 -5.30
N ILE A 8 11.10 -49.30 -5.18
CA ILE A 8 9.83 -48.58 -5.08
C ILE A 8 9.78 -47.73 -3.81
N ILE A 9 10.20 -48.28 -2.66
CA ILE A 9 10.22 -47.54 -1.40
C ILE A 9 11.16 -46.34 -1.48
N ILE A 10 12.36 -46.51 -2.04
CA ILE A 10 13.32 -45.42 -2.22
C ILE A 10 12.76 -44.34 -3.14
N MET A 11 12.12 -44.72 -4.25
CA MET A 11 11.55 -43.77 -5.20
C MET A 11 10.42 -42.95 -4.57
N VAL A 12 9.50 -43.61 -3.85
CA VAL A 12 8.41 -42.93 -3.15
C VAL A 12 8.95 -41.99 -2.07
N LEU A 13 9.94 -42.44 -1.30
CA LEU A 13 10.58 -41.62 -0.28
C LEU A 13 11.26 -40.39 -0.90
N ALA A 14 11.99 -40.56 -2.00
CA ALA A 14 12.63 -39.45 -2.71
C ALA A 14 11.60 -38.42 -3.21
N THR A 15 10.47 -38.87 -3.78
CA THR A 15 9.40 -37.98 -4.22
C THR A 15 8.78 -37.20 -3.06
N VAL A 16 8.53 -37.86 -1.91
CA VAL A 16 7.98 -37.20 -0.73
C VAL A 16 8.96 -36.16 -0.16
N VAL A 17 10.25 -36.49 -0.10
CA VAL A 17 11.29 -35.57 0.38
C VAL A 17 11.40 -34.33 -0.53
N LEU A 18 11.46 -34.52 -1.85
CA LEU A 18 11.51 -33.40 -2.79
C LEU A 18 10.21 -32.57 -2.78
N GLY A 19 9.05 -33.22 -2.67
CA GLY A 19 7.76 -32.55 -2.52
C GLY A 19 7.66 -31.71 -1.25
N ALA A 20 8.22 -32.20 -0.13
CA ALA A 20 8.29 -31.43 1.11
C ALA A 20 9.15 -30.17 0.99
N MET A 21 10.20 -30.18 0.14
CA MET A 21 11.03 -29.00 -0.10
C MET A 21 10.32 -27.90 -0.90
N ILE A 22 9.23 -28.21 -1.62
CA ILE A 22 8.42 -27.19 -2.32
C ILE A 22 7.75 -26.24 -1.32
N SER A 23 7.30 -26.76 -0.17
CA SER A 23 6.71 -25.95 0.90
C SER A 23 7.71 -24.94 1.50
N MET A 24 9.01 -25.21 1.35
CA MET A 24 10.09 -24.36 1.86
C MET A 24 10.52 -23.27 0.88
N VAL A 25 9.97 -23.26 -0.34
CA VAL A 25 10.19 -22.20 -1.32
C VAL A 25 9.41 -20.96 -0.86
N LYS A 26 10.14 -19.96 -0.36
CA LYS A 26 9.60 -18.62 -0.15
C LYS A 26 9.37 -17.99 -1.51
N VAL A 27 8.11 -17.87 -1.90
CA VAL A 27 7.73 -17.14 -3.11
C VAL A 27 7.80 -15.65 -2.76
N ASP A 28 8.82 -14.98 -3.27
CA ASP A 28 8.88 -13.52 -3.27
C ASP A 28 7.93 -13.02 -4.38
N THR A 29 6.77 -12.51 -3.97
CA THR A 29 5.73 -12.01 -4.89
C THR A 29 5.83 -10.51 -5.15
N ASP A 30 6.90 -9.86 -4.69
CA ASP A 30 7.11 -8.44 -4.99
C ASP A 30 7.66 -8.27 -6.41
N PRO A 31 6.93 -7.61 -7.32
CA PRO A 31 7.28 -7.51 -8.74
C PRO A 31 8.59 -6.73 -8.98
N GLU A 32 9.07 -5.96 -7.99
CA GLU A 32 10.33 -5.20 -8.05
C GLU A 32 11.57 -6.10 -7.92
N ASN A 33 11.43 -7.32 -7.36
CA ASN A 33 12.54 -8.24 -7.14
C ASN A 33 12.68 -9.30 -8.25
N MET A 34 11.94 -9.13 -9.35
CA MET A 34 12.02 -10.00 -10.53
C MET A 34 13.10 -9.57 -11.54
N LEU A 35 13.92 -8.56 -11.20
CA LEU A 35 15.06 -8.08 -11.99
C LEU A 35 16.36 -8.18 -11.17
N SER A 36 17.46 -8.53 -11.85
CA SER A 36 18.78 -8.76 -11.23
C SER A 36 19.29 -7.52 -10.48
N GLU A 37 19.96 -7.71 -9.34
CA GLU A 37 20.40 -6.62 -8.45
C GLU A 37 21.31 -5.56 -9.13
N ASP A 38 22.05 -5.96 -10.18
CA ASP A 38 23.08 -5.17 -10.84
C ASP A 38 22.61 -4.43 -12.11
N GLU A 39 21.30 -4.45 -12.42
CA GLU A 39 20.80 -3.80 -13.62
C GLU A 39 20.72 -2.27 -13.40
N ALA A 40 21.38 -1.49 -14.27
CA ALA A 40 21.50 -0.03 -14.15
C ALA A 40 20.15 0.70 -14.00
N VAL A 41 19.07 0.08 -14.49
CA VAL A 41 17.69 0.57 -14.38
C VAL A 41 17.19 0.57 -12.94
N ARG A 42 17.62 -0.38 -12.08
CA ARG A 42 17.22 -0.47 -10.66
C ARG A 42 17.90 0.60 -9.80
N ILE A 43 19.16 0.93 -10.11
CA ILE A 43 19.90 2.02 -9.45
C ILE A 43 19.29 3.37 -9.83
N PHE A 44 19.00 3.59 -11.12
CA PHE A 44 18.35 4.81 -11.58
C PHE A 44 16.92 4.96 -11.02
N HIS A 45 16.14 3.87 -10.93
CA HIS A 45 14.81 3.90 -10.32
C HIS A 45 14.87 4.23 -8.82
N LYS A 46 15.81 3.65 -8.06
CA LYS A 46 16.02 3.97 -6.62
C LYS A 46 16.52 5.39 -6.40
N GLN A 47 17.42 5.88 -7.25
CA GLN A 47 17.91 7.26 -7.21
C GLN A 47 16.79 8.25 -7.56
N THR A 48 16.02 7.98 -8.61
CA THR A 48 14.87 8.81 -9.02
C THR A 48 13.74 8.78 -7.99
N LYS A 49 13.43 7.63 -7.37
CA LYS A 49 12.40 7.53 -6.31
C LYS A 49 12.80 8.35 -5.06
N ARG A 50 14.10 8.42 -4.74
CA ARG A 50 14.65 9.27 -3.67
C ARG A 50 14.70 10.76 -4.03
N GLU A 51 15.11 11.10 -5.25
CA GLU A 51 15.25 12.49 -5.71
C GLU A 51 13.87 13.17 -5.89
N PHE A 52 12.86 12.43 -6.37
CA PHE A 52 11.52 12.96 -6.66
C PHE A 52 10.48 12.72 -5.55
N THR A 53 10.86 12.06 -4.44
CA THR A 53 9.95 11.78 -3.31
C THR A 53 8.63 11.16 -3.77
N LEU A 54 8.71 10.17 -4.68
CA LEU A 54 7.52 9.49 -5.21
C LEU A 54 6.91 8.63 -4.10
N TYR A 55 5.86 9.15 -3.47
CA TYR A 55 5.04 8.41 -2.53
C TYR A 55 4.15 7.41 -3.26
N ASP A 56 3.88 6.26 -2.64
CA ASP A 56 2.87 5.35 -3.13
C ASP A 56 1.49 6.01 -3.02
N MET A 57 0.80 6.16 -4.15
CA MET A 57 -0.50 6.84 -4.24
C MET A 57 -1.63 5.83 -4.09
N VAL A 58 -2.56 6.09 -3.18
CA VAL A 58 -3.77 5.29 -2.98
C VAL A 58 -5.00 6.11 -3.38
N VAL A 59 -5.81 5.58 -4.30
CA VAL A 59 -7.05 6.21 -4.77
C VAL A 59 -8.26 5.43 -4.26
N LEU A 60 -9.17 6.12 -3.58
CA LEU A 60 -10.41 5.52 -3.06
C LEU A 60 -11.63 6.16 -3.72
N GLY A 61 -12.42 5.34 -4.43
CA GLY A 61 -13.74 5.71 -4.94
C GLY A 61 -14.83 5.35 -3.94
N VAL A 62 -15.77 6.26 -3.67
CA VAL A 62 -16.93 6.01 -2.82
C VAL A 62 -18.19 6.06 -3.68
N VAL A 63 -19.04 5.04 -3.54
CA VAL A 63 -20.34 4.94 -4.23
C VAL A 63 -21.46 4.78 -3.20
N ASN A 64 -22.62 5.34 -3.50
CA ASN A 64 -23.83 5.17 -2.70
C ASN A 64 -25.01 4.97 -3.66
N GLU A 65 -25.44 3.72 -3.83
CA GLU A 65 -26.50 3.33 -4.77
C GLU A 65 -27.90 3.40 -4.13
N THR A 66 -27.97 3.57 -2.80
CA THR A 66 -29.22 3.55 -2.04
C THR A 66 -29.90 4.91 -1.93
N ASP A 67 -29.14 6.01 -2.07
CA ASP A 67 -29.66 7.37 -1.96
C ASP A 67 -29.89 7.96 -3.37
N PRO A 68 -31.04 8.59 -3.66
CA PRO A 68 -31.30 9.27 -4.93
C PRO A 68 -30.26 10.34 -5.30
N ASP A 69 -29.70 11.01 -4.30
CA ASP A 69 -28.65 12.03 -4.47
C ASP A 69 -27.23 11.42 -4.47
N GLY A 70 -27.14 10.09 -4.43
CA GLY A 70 -25.91 9.32 -4.45
C GLY A 70 -24.99 9.67 -3.28
N VAL A 71 -23.77 10.10 -3.60
CA VAL A 71 -22.76 10.47 -2.58
C VAL A 71 -22.89 11.90 -2.08
N PHE A 72 -23.75 12.73 -2.70
CA PHE A 72 -23.88 14.15 -2.38
C PHE A 72 -24.85 14.44 -1.23
N ASN A 73 -25.05 13.49 -0.32
CA ASN A 73 -25.83 13.68 0.89
C ASN A 73 -24.94 13.97 2.11
N PRO A 74 -25.44 14.68 3.14
CA PRO A 74 -24.65 15.03 4.32
C PRO A 74 -24.05 13.84 5.08
N ALA A 75 -24.75 12.70 5.10
CA ALA A 75 -24.28 11.52 5.84
C ALA A 75 -23.06 10.88 5.16
N THR A 76 -23.09 10.71 3.84
CA THR A 76 -21.96 10.17 3.06
C THR A 76 -20.76 11.11 3.09
N LEU A 77 -20.97 12.41 2.90
CA LEU A 77 -19.88 13.39 2.97
C LEU A 77 -19.20 13.43 4.35
N LYS A 78 -19.99 13.30 5.43
CA LYS A 78 -19.45 13.20 6.79
C LYS A 78 -18.58 11.95 6.96
N ARG A 79 -19.01 10.79 6.47
CA ARG A 79 -18.22 9.55 6.53
C ARG A 79 -16.91 9.65 5.73
N VAL A 80 -16.96 10.25 4.53
CA VAL A 80 -15.76 10.51 3.73
C VAL A 80 -14.79 11.43 4.46
N GLN A 81 -15.31 12.45 5.14
CA GLN A 81 -14.48 13.34 5.97
C GLN A 81 -13.84 12.59 7.15
N GLU A 82 -14.61 11.78 7.88
CA GLU A 82 -14.09 10.97 8.99
C GLU A 82 -12.99 10.00 8.52
N LEU A 83 -13.21 9.34 7.39
CA LEU A 83 -12.21 8.46 6.78
C LEU A 83 -10.94 9.21 6.37
N THR A 84 -11.09 10.41 5.80
CA THR A 84 -9.97 11.28 5.43
C THR A 84 -9.14 11.67 6.67
N GLU A 85 -9.81 12.05 7.77
CA GLU A 85 -9.15 12.41 9.02
C GLU A 85 -8.48 11.21 9.71
N PHE A 86 -9.05 10.03 9.57
CA PHE A 86 -8.44 8.78 10.02
C PHE A 86 -7.15 8.48 9.24
N ALA A 87 -7.22 8.52 7.90
CA ALA A 87 -6.07 8.24 7.03
C ALA A 87 -4.89 9.19 7.30
N LYS A 88 -5.15 10.48 7.54
CA LYS A 88 -4.12 11.48 7.91
C LYS A 88 -3.35 11.15 9.19
N LYS A 89 -3.92 10.34 10.08
CA LYS A 89 -3.34 9.96 11.38
C LYS A 89 -2.67 8.58 11.34
N MET A 90 -2.77 7.87 10.22
CA MET A 90 -2.21 6.54 10.07
C MET A 90 -0.67 6.61 10.04
N ILE A 91 -0.06 5.79 10.89
CA ILE A 91 1.38 5.59 11.01
C ILE A 91 1.58 4.08 11.07
N ASP A 92 2.54 3.54 10.31
CA ASP A 92 2.88 2.13 10.42
C ASP A 92 3.55 1.84 11.78
N PRO A 93 3.03 0.90 12.60
CA PRO A 93 3.66 0.54 13.88
C PRO A 93 5.07 -0.03 13.76
N LYS A 94 5.44 -0.57 12.60
CA LYS A 94 6.73 -1.22 12.32
C LYS A 94 7.72 -0.30 11.62
N ALA A 95 7.25 0.76 10.95
CA ALA A 95 8.06 1.74 10.23
C ALA A 95 7.50 3.17 10.42
N PRO A 96 7.84 3.87 11.52
CA PRO A 96 7.29 5.20 11.84
C PRO A 96 7.55 6.29 10.78
N GLU A 97 8.56 6.08 9.94
CA GLU A 97 8.91 6.89 8.78
C GLU A 97 7.89 6.77 7.63
N GLU A 98 7.19 5.64 7.53
CA GLU A 98 6.09 5.41 6.59
C GLU A 98 4.80 5.99 7.17
N ARG A 99 4.47 7.21 6.72
CA ARG A 99 3.31 7.96 7.19
C ARG A 99 2.64 8.68 6.03
N VAL A 100 1.33 8.88 6.16
CA VAL A 100 0.58 9.67 5.18
C VAL A 100 1.05 11.14 5.22
N VAL A 101 1.51 11.64 4.09
CA VAL A 101 1.91 13.05 3.95
C VAL A 101 0.65 13.90 3.87
N ARG A 102 0.29 14.49 5.02
CA ARG A 102 -0.96 15.27 5.18
C ARG A 102 -1.15 16.40 4.17
N ARG A 103 -0.07 16.92 3.58
CA ARG A 103 -0.11 17.97 2.53
C ARG A 103 -0.58 17.46 1.18
N ASP A 104 -0.46 16.15 0.93
CA ASP A 104 -0.68 15.54 -0.38
C ASP A 104 -1.98 14.70 -0.42
N VAL A 105 -2.77 14.76 0.64
CA VAL A 105 -4.10 14.12 0.70
C VAL A 105 -5.12 15.01 -0.02
N ILE A 106 -5.77 14.46 -1.04
CA ILE A 106 -6.82 15.13 -1.80
C ILE A 106 -8.16 14.47 -1.47
N ALA A 107 -9.11 15.24 -0.91
CA ALA A 107 -10.45 14.76 -0.58
C ALA A 107 -11.50 15.87 -0.78
N PRO A 108 -12.77 15.54 -1.06
CA PRO A 108 -13.83 16.52 -1.30
C PRO A 108 -13.95 17.57 -0.19
N ALA A 109 -13.78 17.15 1.07
CA ALA A 109 -13.84 18.05 2.24
C ALA A 109 -12.72 19.12 2.25
N MET A 110 -11.63 18.92 1.52
CA MET A 110 -10.51 19.88 1.43
C MET A 110 -10.69 20.96 0.38
N LEU A 111 -11.72 20.86 -0.46
CA LEU A 111 -12.04 21.87 -1.47
C LEU A 111 -12.94 23.00 -0.92
N ILE A 112 -13.46 22.85 0.31
CA ILE A 112 -14.37 23.78 0.99
C ILE A 112 -13.71 24.76 2.02
N PRO A 113 -12.46 24.61 2.52
CA PRO A 113 -11.90 25.55 3.50
C PRO A 113 -11.45 26.89 2.91
N LEU A 114 -11.39 27.04 1.58
CA LEU A 114 -11.00 28.30 0.90
C LEU A 114 -12.01 29.45 1.09
N SER A 115 -13.19 29.17 1.65
CA SER A 115 -14.21 30.18 1.93
C SER A 115 -14.11 30.78 3.35
N ARG A 116 -13.15 30.36 4.19
CA ARG A 116 -12.91 31.03 5.49
C ARG A 116 -12.00 32.24 5.31
N PRO A 117 -12.43 33.45 5.70
CA PRO A 117 -11.62 34.64 5.55
C PRO A 117 -10.33 34.52 6.38
N ALA A 118 -9.21 34.77 5.72
CA ALA A 118 -7.84 34.75 6.24
C ALA A 118 -7.56 35.90 7.25
N ARG A 119 -8.39 36.08 8.28
CA ARG A 119 -8.28 37.19 9.23
C ARG A 119 -7.39 36.91 10.46
N ASP A 120 -7.08 35.66 10.78
CA ASP A 120 -6.38 35.36 12.05
C ASP A 120 -4.85 35.25 11.96
N ARG A 121 -4.24 35.41 10.78
CA ARG A 121 -2.77 35.29 10.64
C ARG A 121 -1.96 36.55 10.97
N TYR A 122 -2.62 37.66 11.32
CA TYR A 122 -1.95 38.94 11.63
C TYR A 122 -2.15 39.46 13.06
N ALA A 123 -2.85 38.72 13.92
CA ALA A 123 -3.20 39.21 15.28
C ALA A 123 -2.16 38.87 16.37
N LEU A 124 -1.03 38.23 16.04
CA LEU A 124 -0.02 37.81 17.02
C LEU A 124 1.34 38.52 16.87
N ASN A 125 1.34 39.74 16.34
CA ASN A 125 2.50 40.65 16.36
C ASN A 125 2.02 42.07 16.68
N GLY A 126 1.59 42.27 17.93
CA GLY A 126 1.26 43.56 18.53
C GLY A 126 1.57 43.51 20.01
#